data_AF-A0A2R7Y108-F1
#
_entry.id   AF-A0A2R7Y108-F1
#
_cell.length_a   1.000
_cell.length_b   1.000
_cell.length_c   1.000
_cell.angle_alpha   90.00
_cell.angle_beta   90.00
_cell.angle_gamma   90.00
#
_symmetry.space_group_name_H-M   'P 1'
#
loop_
_entity.id
_entity.type
_entity.pdbx_description
1 polymer ?
#
loop_
_entity_poly.entity_id
_entity_poly.type
_entity_poly.pdbx_seq_one_letter_code
_entity_poly.pdbx_strand_id
1 'polypeptide(L)'
;MWGAVTAFIKLCAARMRVPVVQWSLGKLYRFVEHNIKPEYRECFKELLDSAYLLHRYFYEGDIGKAEFERLWEKTIALLEQARKIIEGA
;
A
#
# COMPACT_ATOMS: atom_id res chain seq x y z
N MET A 1 8.24 0.48 6.48
CA MET A 1 7.36 -0.03 5.41
C MET A 1 6.13 0.85 5.18
N TRP A 2 5.23 0.98 6.15
CA TRP A 2 4.00 1.78 6.02
C TRP A 2 4.19 3.18 5.41
N GLY A 3 5.12 3.98 5.95
CA GLY A 3 5.42 5.31 5.40
C GLY A 3 5.76 5.30 3.91
N ALA A 4 6.56 4.33 3.45
CA ALA A 4 6.93 4.18 2.05
C ALA A 4 5.71 3.82 1.18
N VAL A 5 4.89 2.85 1.62
CA VAL A 5 3.65 2.48 0.90
C VAL A 5 2.68 3.65 0.84
N THR A 6 2.47 4.39 1.93
CA THR A 6 1.60 5.58 1.91
C THR A 6 2.13 6.66 0.96
N ALA A 7 3.45 6.89 0.91
CA ALA A 7 4.06 7.83 -0.03
C ALA A 7 3.89 7.37 -1.48
N PHE A 8 4.01 6.07 -1.75
CA PHE A 8 3.76 5.50 -3.06
C PHE A 8 2.30 5.70 -3.51
N ILE A 9 1.31 5.46 -2.64
CA ILE A 9 -0.11 5.72 -2.94
C ILE A 9 -0.35 7.22 -3.23
N LYS A 10 0.28 8.11 -2.46
CA LYS A 10 0.22 9.57 -2.71
C LYS A 10 0.79 9.95 -4.07
N LEU A 11 1.91 9.34 -4.46
CA LEU A 11 2.51 9.53 -5.78
C LEU A 11 1.58 9.04 -6.90
N CYS A 12 0.90 7.90 -6.69
CA CYS A 12 -0.10 7.40 -7.64
C CYS A 12 -1.24 8.42 -7.82
N ALA A 13 -1.80 8.92 -6.71
CA ALA A 13 -2.83 9.96 -6.76
C ALA A 13 -2.37 11.23 -7.49
N ALA A 14 -1.13 11.66 -7.24
CA ALA A 14 -0.54 12.81 -7.92
C ALA A 14 -0.39 12.59 -9.43
N ARG A 15 0.12 11.42 -9.87
CA ARG A 15 0.21 11.05 -11.29
C ARG A 15 -1.15 11.02 -11.97
N MET A 16 -2.16 10.52 -11.27
CA MET A 16 -3.54 10.45 -11.76
C MET A 16 -4.30 11.77 -11.63
N ARG A 17 -3.66 12.84 -11.13
CA ARG A 17 -4.26 14.16 -10.88
C ARG A 17 -5.50 14.09 -9.97
N VAL A 18 -5.51 13.17 -9.02
CA VAL A 18 -6.58 13.02 -8.02
C VAL A 18 -6.23 13.84 -6.78
N PRO A 19 -6.95 14.94 -6.50
CA PRO A 19 -6.64 15.78 -5.35
C PRO A 19 -7.13 15.13 -4.05
N VAL A 20 -6.21 14.93 -3.10
CA VAL A 20 -6.51 14.47 -1.74
C VAL A 20 -5.85 15.41 -0.74
N VAL A 21 -6.64 16.33 -0.18
CA VAL A 21 -6.17 17.44 0.67
C VAL A 21 -5.63 16.98 2.02
N GLN A 22 -6.22 15.94 2.60
CA GLN A 22 -5.81 15.38 3.88
C GLN A 22 -5.83 13.86 3.77
N TRP A 23 -4.75 13.20 4.17
CA TRP A 23 -4.64 11.75 4.11
C TRP A 23 -5.05 11.11 5.44
N SER A 24 -5.80 10.01 5.34
CA SER A 24 -6.16 9.13 6.45
C SER A 24 -6.18 7.70 5.95
N LEU A 25 -6.21 6.72 6.86
CA LEU A 25 -6.29 5.30 6.51
C LEU A 25 -7.45 5.05 5.52
N GLY A 26 -8.67 5.44 5.88
CA GLY A 26 -9.83 5.27 5.00
C GLY A 26 -9.75 6.06 3.67
N LYS A 27 -8.94 7.12 3.58
CA LYS A 27 -8.72 7.82 2.29
C LYS A 27 -7.71 7.11 1.39
N LEU A 28 -6.74 6.38 1.95
CA LEU A 28 -5.86 5.51 1.18
C LEU A 28 -6.67 4.39 0.51
N TYR A 29 -7.52 3.71 1.28
CA TYR A 29 -8.38 2.64 0.75
C TYR A 29 -9.39 3.17 -0.28
N ARG A 30 -10.08 4.29 0.00
CA ARG A 30 -11.00 4.90 -0.98
C ARG A 30 -10.31 5.34 -2.26
N PHE A 31 -9.07 5.84 -2.16
CA PHE A 31 -8.30 6.15 -3.36
C PHE A 31 -8.11 4.89 -4.21
N VAL A 32 -7.67 3.79 -3.60
CA VAL A 32 -7.49 2.49 -4.28
C VAL A 32 -8.81 1.99 -4.88
N GLU A 33 -9.89 2.00 -4.11
CA GLU A 33 -11.19 1.49 -4.51
C GLU A 33 -11.78 2.25 -5.72
N HIS A 34 -11.68 3.58 -5.74
CA HIS A 34 -12.36 4.38 -6.74
C HIS A 34 -11.48 4.83 -7.90
N ASN A 35 -10.16 4.88 -7.74
CA ASN A 35 -9.27 5.49 -8.74
C ASN A 35 -8.37 4.47 -9.42
N ILE A 36 -7.93 3.41 -8.74
CA ILE A 36 -7.14 2.36 -9.37
C ILE A 36 -8.04 1.53 -10.29
N LYS A 37 -7.51 1.15 -11.47
CA LYS A 37 -8.25 0.33 -12.44
C LYS A 37 -8.67 -1.00 -11.81
N PRO A 38 -9.89 -1.51 -12.07
CA PRO A 38 -10.42 -2.71 -11.44
C PRO A 38 -9.47 -3.90 -11.40
N GLU A 39 -8.74 -4.16 -12.50
CA GLU A 39 -7.79 -5.25 -12.65
C GLU A 39 -6.57 -5.17 -11.73
N TYR A 40 -6.28 -3.99 -11.16
CA TYR A 40 -5.14 -3.76 -10.28
C TYR A 40 -5.53 -3.49 -8.82
N ARG A 41 -6.82 -3.32 -8.52
CA ARG A 41 -7.29 -2.93 -7.17
C ARG A 41 -6.84 -3.91 -6.09
N GLU A 42 -6.91 -5.21 -6.37
CA GLU A 42 -6.57 -6.22 -5.37
C GLU A 42 -5.08 -6.15 -5.00
N CYS A 43 -4.19 -5.97 -5.98
CA CYS A 43 -2.76 -5.76 -5.73
C CYS A 43 -2.51 -4.55 -4.79
N PHE A 44 -3.16 -3.43 -5.06
CA PHE A 44 -3.02 -2.21 -4.24
C PHE A 44 -3.65 -2.34 -2.85
N LYS A 45 -4.77 -3.05 -2.75
CA LYS A 45 -5.43 -3.33 -1.47
C LYS A 45 -4.57 -4.26 -0.61
N GLU A 46 -4.07 -5.35 -1.18
CA GLU A 46 -3.15 -6.26 -0.48
C GLU A 46 -1.86 -5.55 -0.04
N LEU A 47 -1.35 -4.63 -0.86
CA LEU A 47 -0.20 -3.80 -0.49
C LEU A 47 -0.50 -2.92 0.74
N LEU A 48 -1.67 -2.27 0.77
CA LEU A 48 -2.09 -1.48 1.94
C LEU A 48 -2.28 -2.37 3.17
N ASP A 49 -2.95 -3.50 3.03
CA ASP A 49 -3.25 -4.43 4.13
C ASP A 49 -1.96 -4.98 4.75
N SER A 50 -1.04 -5.46 3.92
CA SER A 50 0.25 -6.00 4.38
C SER A 50 1.12 -4.93 5.06
N ALA A 51 1.18 -3.72 4.49
CA ALA A 51 1.94 -2.62 5.08
C ALA A 51 1.30 -2.09 6.37
N TYR A 52 -0.03 -2.08 6.46
CA TYR A 52 -0.75 -1.68 7.67
C TYR A 52 -0.58 -2.72 8.78
N LEU A 53 -0.57 -4.00 8.43
CA LEU A 53 -0.30 -5.07 9.37
C LEU A 53 1.10 -4.93 9.97
N LEU A 54 2.14 -4.71 9.15
CA LEU A 54 3.50 -4.39 9.61
C LEU A 54 3.55 -3.11 10.48
N HIS A 55 2.69 -2.12 10.20
CA HIS A 55 2.58 -0.90 11.01
C HIS A 55 2.03 -1.21 12.40
N ARG A 56 0.96 -1.99 12.50
CA ARG A 56 0.37 -2.41 13.77
C ARG A 56 1.36 -3.20 14.60
N TYR A 57 2.06 -4.13 13.97
CA TYR A 57 3.08 -4.94 14.64
C TYR A 57 4.24 -4.16 15.22
N PHE A 58 4.62 -3.03 14.60
CA PHE A 58 5.61 -2.14 15.19
C PHE A 58 5.18 -1.60 16.56
N TYR A 59 3.87 -1.43 16.81
CA TYR A 59 3.34 -0.96 18.09
C TYR A 59 2.92 -2.09 19.03
N GLU A 60 2.33 -3.17 18.51
CA GLU A 60 1.73 -4.24 19.30
C GLU A 60 2.74 -5.35 19.66
N GLY A 61 3.78 -5.56 18.85
CA GLY A 61 4.88 -6.50 19.15
C GLY A 61 4.48 -7.99 19.19
N ASP A 62 3.33 -8.34 18.64
CA ASP A 62 2.65 -9.64 18.78
C ASP A 62 2.98 -10.67 17.68
N ILE A 63 3.89 -10.36 16.76
CA ILE A 63 4.40 -11.31 15.76
C ILE A 63 5.80 -11.82 16.03
N GLY A 64 5.98 -13.12 15.80
CA GLY A 64 7.29 -13.75 15.74
C GLY A 64 8.12 -13.28 14.53
N LYS A 65 9.44 -13.36 14.68
CA LYS A 65 10.42 -12.95 13.65
C LYS A 65 10.15 -13.56 12.27
N ALA A 66 9.84 -14.85 12.19
CA ALA A 66 9.58 -15.52 10.90
C ALA A 66 8.34 -14.96 10.18
N GLU A 67 7.29 -14.62 10.93
CA GLU A 67 6.08 -14.02 10.36
C GLU A 67 6.34 -12.57 9.94
N PHE A 68 7.14 -11.82 10.69
CA PHE A 68 7.62 -10.50 10.29
C PHE A 68 8.34 -10.55 8.94
N GLU A 69 9.32 -11.44 8.80
CA GLU A 69 10.13 -11.58 7.58
C GLU A 69 9.24 -11.96 6.38
N ARG A 70 8.34 -12.93 6.54
CA ARG A 70 7.38 -13.34 5.52
C ARG A 70 6.50 -12.17 5.05
N LEU A 71 5.98 -11.38 5.98
CA LEU A 71 5.14 -10.22 5.66
C LEU A 71 5.94 -9.09 5.02
N TRP A 72 7.17 -8.88 5.46
CA TRP A 72 8.08 -7.90 4.88
C TRP A 72 8.36 -8.21 3.41
N GLU A 73 8.75 -9.45 3.11
CA GLU A 73 8.99 -9.92 1.74
C GLU A 73 7.72 -9.84 0.88
N LYS A 74 6.57 -10.28 1.40
CA LYS A 74 5.27 -10.14 0.71
C LYS A 74 5.00 -8.67 0.36
N THR A 75 5.21 -7.76 1.30
CA THR A 75 4.93 -6.32 1.10
C THR A 75 5.86 -5.72 0.04
N ILE A 76 7.14 -6.12 0.01
CA ILE A 76 8.08 -5.70 -1.04
C ILE A 76 7.63 -6.20 -2.41
N ALA A 77 7.27 -7.48 -2.53
CA ALA A 77 6.82 -8.05 -3.80
C ALA A 77 5.57 -7.33 -4.35
N LEU A 78 4.60 -7.04 -3.48
CA LEU A 78 3.41 -6.27 -3.84
C LEU A 78 3.76 -4.83 -4.26
N LEU A 79 4.69 -4.18 -3.56
CA LEU A 79 5.13 -2.83 -3.90
C LEU A 79 5.80 -2.79 -5.28
N GLU A 80 6.64 -3.78 -5.60
CA GLU A 80 7.26 -3.89 -6.91
C GLU A 80 6.24 -4.13 -8.04
N GLN A 81 5.25 -4.98 -7.79
CA GLN A 81 4.14 -5.21 -8.73
C GLN A 81 3.35 -3.92 -8.96
N ALA A 82 2.95 -3.24 -7.89
CA ALA A 82 2.21 -1.98 -7.96
C ALA A 82 3.03 -0.89 -8.67
N ARG A 83 4.34 -0.81 -8.42
CA ARG A 83 5.25 0.11 -9.12
C ARG A 83 5.27 -0.13 -10.62
N LYS A 84 5.40 -1.39 -11.06
CA LYS A 84 5.38 -1.76 -12.49
C LYS A 84 4.07 -1.37 -13.17
N ILE A 85 2.95 -1.54 -12.47
CA ILE A 85 1.62 -1.13 -12.98
C ILE A 85 1.57 0.38 -13.26
N ILE A 86 2.16 1.19 -12.39
CA ILE A 86 2.14 2.66 -12.52
C ILE A 86 3.21 3.19 -13.49
N GLU A 87 4.34 2.50 -13.62
CA GLU A 87 5.39 2.87 -14.59
C GLU A 87 5.08 2.44 -16.03
N GLY A 88 4.26 1.39 -16.20
CA GLY A 88 3.81 0.90 -17.50
C GLY A 88 2.47 1.48 -17.98
N ALA A 89 1.83 2.36 -17.21
CA ALA A 89 0.55 3.02 -17.51
C ALA A 89 0.73 4.50 -17.86
#